data_AF-A0A2J6TUM5-F1
#
_entry.id   AF-A0A2J6TUM5-F1
#
_cell.length_a   1.000
_cell.length_b   1.000
_cell.length_c   1.000
_cell.angle_alpha   90.00
_cell.angle_beta   90.00
_cell.angle_gamma   90.00
#
_symmetry.space_group_name_H-M   'P 1'
#
loop_
_entity.id
_entity.type
_entity.pdbx_description
1 polymer ?
#
loop_
_entity_poly.entity_id
_entity_poly.type
_entity_poly.pdbx_seq_one_letter_code
_entity_poly.pdbx_strand_id
1 'polypeptide(L)' 'QPPAETVKRHIKLLHDYNDIRDVGQGLVGMIADNRGVRIGELYEEFGIGLKD' A
#
# COMPACT_ATOMS: atom_id res chain seq x y z
N GLN A 1 -2.85 -18.66 23.20
CA GLN A 1 -2.24 -17.31 23.11
C GLN A 1 -3.18 -16.33 23.79
N PRO A 2 -2.70 -15.44 24.67
CA PRO A 2 -3.57 -14.45 25.30
C PRO A 2 -4.12 -13.48 24.24
N PRO A 3 -5.42 -13.12 24.29
CA PRO A 3 -6.07 -12.32 23.25
C PRO A 3 -5.41 -10.95 23.03
N ALA A 4 -4.80 -10.38 24.07
CA ALA A 4 -4.10 -9.11 24.00
C ALA A 4 -2.82 -9.15 23.13
N GLU A 5 -2.07 -10.27 23.13
CA GLU A 5 -0.88 -10.42 22.28
C GLU A 5 -1.27 -10.59 20.81
N THR A 6 -2.34 -11.34 20.55
CA THR A 6 -2.88 -11.50 19.20
C THR A 6 -3.29 -10.16 18.62
N VAL A 7 -4.06 -9.34 19.36
CA VAL A 7 -4.48 -8.01 18.90
C VAL A 7 -3.29 -7.10 18.65
N LYS A 8 -2.31 -7.03 19.57
CA LYS A 8 -1.09 -6.23 19.37
C LYS A 8 -0.31 -6.65 18.12
N ARG A 9 -0.22 -7.95 17.86
CA ARG A 9 0.44 -8.47 16.64
C ARG A 9 -0.31 -8.05 15.38
N HIS A 10 -1.63 -8.12 15.36
CA HIS A 10 -2.42 -7.71 14.19
C HIS A 10 -2.33 -6.20 13.95
N ILE A 11 -2.37 -5.38 15.01
CA ILE A 11 -2.18 -3.91 14.90
C ILE A 11 -0.82 -3.59 14.28
N LYS A 12 0.25 -4.27 14.74
CA LYS A 12 1.59 -4.08 14.19
C LYS A 12 1.65 -4.43 12.71
N LEU A 13 1.11 -5.59 12.33
CA LEU A 13 1.09 -6.04 10.93
C LEU A 13 0.31 -5.07 10.03
N LEU A 14 -0.81 -4.52 10.53
CA LEU A 14 -1.60 -3.54 9.79
C LEU A 14 -0.82 -2.22 9.59
N HIS A 15 -0.11 -1.76 10.62
CA HIS A 15 0.75 -0.58 10.52
C HIS A 15 1.89 -0.80 9.53
N ASP A 16 2.61 -1.92 9.64
CA ASP A 16 3.71 -2.26 8.73
C ASP A 16 3.20 -2.37 7.27
N TYR A 17 2.00 -2.91 7.08
CA TYR A 17 1.35 -2.98 5.76
C TYR A 17 0.96 -1.61 5.20
N ASN A 18 0.37 -0.74 6.03
CA ASN A 18 -0.01 0.60 5.62
C ASN A 18 1.22 1.45 5.27
N ASP A 19 2.30 1.31 6.04
CA ASP A 19 3.56 2.05 5.81
C ASP A 19 4.17 1.70 4.45
N ILE A 20 4.31 0.41 4.14
CA ILE A 20 4.84 -0.02 2.83
C ILE A 20 3.90 0.35 1.67
N ARG A 21 2.58 0.29 1.90
CA ARG A 21 1.58 0.71 0.91
C ARG A 21 1.74 2.20 0.60
N ASP A 22 1.82 3.07 1.62
CA ASP A 22 1.94 4.52 1.44
C ASP A 22 3.20 4.92 0.67
N VAL A 23 4.35 4.33 1.01
CA VAL A 23 5.61 4.52 0.27
C VAL A 23 5.45 4.07 -1.19
N GLY A 24 4.83 2.92 -1.43
CA GLY A 24 4.55 2.42 -2.77
C GLY A 24 3.66 3.37 -3.58
N GLN A 25 2.58 3.88 -2.99
CA GLN A 25 1.69 4.83 -3.65
C GLN A 25 2.39 6.15 -3.98
N GLY A 26 3.25 6.64 -3.09
CA GLY A 26 4.08 7.82 -3.33
C GLY A 26 5.02 7.65 -4.53
N LEU A 27 5.69 6.49 -4.62
CA LEU A 27 6.56 6.16 -5.76
C LEU A 27 5.77 6.05 -7.07
N VAL A 28 4.62 5.38 -7.05
CA VAL A 28 3.74 5.28 -8.23
C VAL A 28 3.24 6.65 -8.66
N GLY A 29 2.92 7.55 -7.72
CA GLY A 29 2.57 8.95 -8.01
C GLY A 29 3.70 9.71 -8.71
N MET A 30 4.94 9.56 -8.25
CA MET A 30 6.10 10.16 -8.92
C MET A 30 6.33 9.60 -10.33
N ILE A 31 6.07 8.31 -10.55
CA ILE A 31 6.17 7.69 -11.88
C ILE A 31 5.04 8.19 -12.79
N ALA A 32 3.82 8.36 -12.26
CA ALA A 32 2.67 8.89 -12.99
C ALA A 32 2.94 10.31 -13.50
N ASP A 33 3.45 11.17 -12.62
CA ASP A 33 3.82 12.54 -12.93
C ASP A 33 4.90 12.60 -14.03
N ASN A 34 5.97 11.80 -13.88
CA ASN A 34 7.04 11.73 -14.89
C ASN A 34 6.56 11.21 -16.25
N ARG A 35 5.60 10.28 -16.28
CA ARG A 35 5.05 9.70 -17.52
C ARG A 35 3.91 10.53 -18.11
N GLY A 36 3.36 11.51 -17.37
CA GLY A 36 2.17 12.27 -17.76
C GLY A 36 0.89 11.42 -17.87
N VAL A 37 0.86 10.27 -17.18
CA VAL A 37 -0.28 9.32 -17.20
C VAL A 37 -1.03 9.38 -15.88
N ARG A 38 -2.27 8.88 -15.86
CA ARG A 38 -3.02 8.82 -14.60
C ARG A 38 -2.46 7.73 -13.70
N ILE A 39 -2.37 8.03 -12.41
CA ILE A 39 -1.92 7.05 -11.41
C ILE A 39 -2.72 5.75 -11.48
N GLY A 40 -4.03 5.83 -11.77
CA GLY A 40 -4.92 4.67 -11.96
C GLY A 40 -4.49 3.71 -13.06
N GLU A 41 -3.91 4.21 -14.15
CA GLU A 41 -3.40 3.36 -15.25
C GLU A 41 -2.16 2.59 -14.81
N LEU A 42 -1.32 3.21 -13.97
CA LEU A 42 -0.15 2.54 -13.39
C LEU A 42 -0.54 1.50 -12.34
N TYR A 43 -1.63 1.71 -11.58
CA TYR A 43 -2.15 0.68 -10.67
C TYR A 43 -2.53 -0.59 -11.42
N GLU A 44 -3.19 -0.47 -12.58
CA GLU A 44 -3.49 -1.61 -13.44
C GLU A 44 -2.23 -2.22 -14.08
N GLU A 45 -1.31 -1.39 -14.58
CA GLU A 45 -0.02 -1.82 -15.17
C GLU A 45 0.84 -2.62 -14.18
N PHE A 46 0.94 -2.15 -12.94
CA PHE A 46 1.73 -2.79 -11.88
C PHE A 46 0.97 -3.90 -11.15
N GLY A 47 -0.29 -4.19 -11.51
CA GLY A 47 -1.11 -5.20 -10.85
C GLY A 47 -1.40 -4.87 -9.38
N ILE A 48 -1.32 -3.60 -9.00
CA ILE A 48 -1.66 -3.13 -7.66
C ILE A 48 -3.19 -3.03 -7.61
N GLY A 49 -3.83 -4.15 -7.29
CA GLY A 49 -5.27 -4.18 -7.10
C GLY A 49 -5.66 -3.24 -5.95
N LEU A 50 -6.46 -2.21 -6.25
CA LEU A 50 -7.09 -1.31 -5.26
C LEU A 50 -8.13 -2.03 -4.36
N LYS A 51 -8.15 -3.36 -4.36
CA LYS A 51 -9.08 -4.16 -3.57
C LYS A 51 -8.48 -4.42 -2.19
N ASP A 52 -8.89 -3.62 -1.23
CA ASP A 52 -9.33 -4.14 0.08
C ASP A 52 -10.83 -4.41 0.00
#